data_AF-A0A1Y4BGP6-F1
#
_entry.id   AF-A0A1Y4BGP6-F1
#
_cell.length_a   1.000
_cell.length_b   1.000
_cell.length_c   1.000
_cell.angle_alpha   90.00
_cell.angle_beta   90.00
_cell.angle_gamma   90.00
#
_symmetry.space_group_name_H-M   'P 1'
#
loop_
_entity.id
_entity.type
_entity.pdbx_description
1 polymer ?
#
loop_
_entity_poly.entity_id
_entity_poly.type
_entity_poly.pdbx_seq_one_letter_code
_entity_poly.pdbx_strand_id
1 'polypeptide(L)'
;MHELSITEHLLKDCIREAQAQNASKIRSIRLCIGALRGIVPDCIQIYMDMLSEGTIAEGVRIESETLPVRVRCMDCGKEGEITPHHLECPHCKSLRLTLLSGKEFYIESLEIDVAENTSKTAQEANIHGNKNTASGHGVE
;
A
#
# COMPACT_ATOMS: atom_id res chain seq x y z
N MET A 1 -16.68 -13.78 -11.62
CA MET A 1 -17.32 -12.97 -10.55
C MET A 1 -16.45 -12.84 -9.31
N HIS A 2 -15.54 -13.79 -9.00
CA HIS A 2 -14.65 -13.70 -7.83
C HIS A 2 -13.77 -12.43 -7.85
N GLU A 3 -13.21 -12.06 -9.01
CA GLU A 3 -12.31 -10.92 -9.19
C GLU A 3 -13.06 -9.58 -9.23
N LEU A 4 -14.27 -9.55 -9.76
CA LEU A 4 -15.11 -8.34 -9.80
C LEU A 4 -15.42 -7.86 -8.37
N SER A 5 -15.93 -8.76 -7.52
CA SER A 5 -16.23 -8.41 -6.14
C SER A 5 -14.99 -7.97 -5.36
N ILE A 6 -13.84 -8.61 -5.59
CA ILE A 6 -12.57 -8.17 -4.99
C ILE A 6 -12.24 -6.74 -5.43
N THR A 7 -12.38 -6.45 -6.72
CA THR A 7 -12.06 -5.14 -7.30
C THR A 7 -13.00 -4.04 -6.79
N GLU A 8 -14.30 -4.34 -6.61
CA GLU A 8 -15.26 -3.39 -6.01
C GLU A 8 -14.87 -3.01 -4.58
N HIS A 9 -14.48 -3.97 -3.75
CA HIS A 9 -14.04 -3.70 -2.38
C HIS A 9 -12.73 -2.92 -2.38
N LEU A 10 -11.78 -3.31 -3.23
CA LEU A 10 -10.50 -2.63 -3.40
C LEU A 10 -10.69 -1.16 -3.77
N LEU A 11 -11.53 -0.86 -4.75
CA LEU A 11 -11.83 0.50 -5.19
C LEU A 11 -12.43 1.33 -4.05
N LYS A 12 -13.42 0.79 -3.34
CA LYS A 12 -14.06 1.48 -2.20
C LYS A 12 -13.07 1.81 -1.10
N ASP A 13 -12.20 0.86 -0.75
CA ASP A 13 -11.19 1.05 0.27
C ASP A 13 -10.14 2.09 -0.17
N CYS A 14 -9.65 2.01 -1.40
CA CYS A 14 -8.68 2.97 -1.94
C CYS A 14 -9.24 4.39 -2.00
N ILE A 15 -10.49 4.57 -2.46
CA ILE A 15 -11.14 5.89 -2.49
C ILE A 15 -11.29 6.45 -1.08
N ARG A 16 -11.71 5.63 -0.12
CA ARG A 16 -11.87 6.06 1.29
C ARG A 16 -10.54 6.55 1.87
N GLU A 17 -9.46 5.78 1.69
CA GLU A 17 -8.13 6.18 2.18
C GLU A 17 -7.58 7.41 1.46
N ALA A 18 -7.80 7.52 0.14
CA ALA A 18 -7.38 8.68 -0.65
C ALA A 18 -8.13 9.96 -0.22
N GLN A 19 -9.43 9.86 0.03
CA GLN A 19 -10.25 10.96 0.53
C GLN A 19 -9.81 11.43 1.92
N ALA A 20 -9.46 10.50 2.82
CA ALA A 20 -8.92 10.85 4.14
C ALA A 20 -7.62 11.67 4.06
N GLN A 21 -6.89 11.55 2.95
CA GLN A 21 -5.66 12.30 2.67
C GLN A 21 -5.88 13.52 1.76
N ASN A 22 -7.13 13.90 1.49
CA ASN A 22 -7.49 14.99 0.56
C ASN A 22 -6.89 14.82 -0.85
N ALA A 23 -6.81 13.57 -1.31
CA ALA A 23 -6.38 13.27 -2.67
C ALA A 23 -7.37 13.81 -3.70
N SER A 24 -6.85 14.39 -4.77
CA SER A 24 -7.61 14.73 -5.97
C SER A 24 -7.64 13.58 -6.98
N LYS A 25 -6.63 12.71 -6.97
CA LYS A 25 -6.52 11.58 -7.90
C LYS A 25 -5.72 10.41 -7.31
N ILE A 26 -6.08 9.19 -7.69
CA ILE A 26 -5.28 7.96 -7.47
C ILE A 26 -4.56 7.61 -8.77
N ARG A 27 -3.24 7.42 -8.71
CA ARG A 27 -2.37 7.15 -9.87
C ARG A 27 -2.10 5.67 -10.05
N SER A 28 -1.72 4.99 -8.97
CA SER A 28 -1.47 3.56 -9.00
C SER A 28 -1.87 2.89 -7.67
N ILE A 29 -2.23 1.62 -7.77
CA ILE A 29 -2.46 0.73 -6.63
C ILE A 29 -1.52 -0.45 -6.82
N ARG A 30 -0.62 -0.65 -5.85
CA ARG A 30 0.31 -1.78 -5.84
C ARG A 30 -0.24 -2.89 -4.96
N LEU A 31 -0.40 -4.08 -5.52
CA LEU A 31 -0.98 -5.24 -4.85
C LEU A 31 0.06 -6.34 -4.63
N CYS A 32 0.13 -6.89 -3.43
CA CYS A 32 0.83 -8.15 -3.20
C CYS A 32 -0.17 -9.30 -3.26
N ILE A 33 0.10 -10.28 -4.11
CA ILE A 33 -0.79 -11.42 -4.37
C ILE A 33 -0.03 -12.71 -4.16
N GLY A 34 -0.46 -13.54 -3.21
CA GLY A 34 0.11 -14.85 -3.00
C GLY A 34 -0.24 -15.80 -4.14
N ALA A 35 0.72 -16.59 -4.62
CA ALA A 35 0.55 -17.49 -5.76
C ALA A 35 -0.58 -18.54 -5.61
N LEU A 36 -1.05 -18.83 -4.39
CA LEU A 36 -2.19 -19.74 -4.15
C LEU A 36 -3.56 -19.06 -4.24
N ARG A 37 -3.62 -17.73 -4.37
CA ARG A 37 -4.90 -17.01 -4.50
C ARG A 37 -5.57 -17.22 -5.85
N GLY A 38 -4.81 -17.57 -6.89
CA GLY A 38 -5.34 -17.73 -8.24
C GLY A 38 -5.94 -16.46 -8.84
N ILE A 39 -5.61 -15.29 -8.27
CA ILE A 39 -6.08 -13.98 -8.75
C ILE A 39 -5.21 -13.56 -9.93
N VAL A 40 -5.85 -13.14 -11.01
CA VAL A 40 -5.19 -12.64 -12.21
C VAL A 40 -5.17 -11.10 -12.18
N PRO A 41 -3.99 -10.45 -12.05
CA PRO A 41 -3.89 -9.00 -11.96
C PRO A 41 -4.53 -8.25 -13.14
N ASP A 42 -4.38 -8.78 -14.36
CA ASP A 42 -4.96 -8.18 -15.56
C ASP A 42 -6.49 -8.11 -15.48
N CYS A 43 -7.15 -9.10 -14.86
CA CYS A 43 -8.58 -9.05 -14.63
C CYS A 43 -8.97 -7.95 -13.64
N ILE A 44 -8.15 -7.72 -12.60
CA ILE A 44 -8.38 -6.60 -11.67
C ILE A 44 -8.27 -5.28 -12.42
N GLN A 45 -7.25 -5.08 -13.27
CA GLN A 45 -7.12 -3.86 -14.07
C GLN A 45 -8.37 -3.61 -14.92
N ILE A 46 -8.85 -4.62 -15.65
CA ILE A 46 -10.03 -4.51 -16.51
C ILE A 46 -11.27 -4.08 -15.71
N TYR A 47 -11.52 -4.74 -14.57
CA TYR A 47 -12.66 -4.39 -13.73
C TYR A 47 -12.47 -3.03 -13.05
N MET A 48 -11.25 -2.65 -12.72
CA MET A 48 -10.94 -1.36 -12.12
C MET A 48 -11.21 -0.23 -13.11
N ASP A 49 -10.81 -0.38 -14.37
CA ASP A 49 -11.08 0.59 -15.43
C ASP A 49 -12.58 0.82 -15.59
N MET A 50 -13.38 -0.24 -15.55
CA MET A 50 -14.84 -0.16 -15.64
C MET A 50 -15.49 0.45 -14.39
N LEU A 51 -15.04 0.08 -13.20
CA LEU A 51 -15.67 0.50 -11.93
C LEU A 51 -15.23 1.90 -11.48
N SER A 52 -14.05 2.35 -11.89
CA SER A 52 -13.44 3.62 -11.46
C SER A 52 -13.89 4.82 -12.29
N GLU A 53 -14.64 4.61 -13.38
CA GLU A 53 -15.16 5.69 -14.23
C GLU A 53 -15.98 6.71 -13.42
N GLY A 54 -15.67 7.99 -13.58
CA GLY A 54 -16.31 9.08 -12.84
C GLY A 54 -15.85 9.23 -11.38
N THR A 55 -14.81 8.51 -10.95
CA THR A 55 -14.25 8.59 -9.60
C THR A 55 -12.83 9.19 -9.60
N ILE A 56 -12.28 9.49 -8.42
CA ILE A 56 -10.88 9.91 -8.28
C ILE A 56 -9.86 8.83 -8.69
N ALA A 57 -10.31 7.58 -8.85
CA ALA A 57 -9.49 6.46 -9.30
C ALA A 57 -9.56 6.23 -10.82
N GLU A 58 -10.24 7.10 -11.58
CA GLU A 58 -10.37 6.94 -13.02
C GLU A 58 -9.00 6.93 -13.72
N GLY A 59 -8.75 5.83 -14.45
CA GLY A 59 -7.48 5.58 -15.15
C GLY A 59 -6.33 5.18 -14.22
N VAL A 60 -6.63 4.66 -13.03
CA VAL A 60 -5.63 4.11 -12.11
C VAL A 60 -4.91 2.90 -12.72
N ARG A 61 -3.61 2.77 -12.44
CA ARG A 61 -2.84 1.58 -12.82
C ARG A 61 -2.74 0.60 -11.66
N ILE A 62 -3.05 -0.66 -11.93
CA ILE A 62 -2.84 -1.78 -11.03
C ILE A 62 -1.43 -2.32 -11.28
N GLU A 63 -0.59 -2.18 -10.27
CA GLU A 63 0.72 -2.81 -10.22
C GLU A 63 0.60 -4.02 -9.29
N SER A 64 1.29 -5.12 -9.60
CA SER A 64 1.21 -6.30 -8.75
C SER A 64 2.54 -7.01 -8.61
N GLU A 65 2.76 -7.54 -7.42
CA GLU A 65 3.84 -8.46 -7.10
C GLU A 65 3.25 -9.80 -6.68
N THR A 66 3.74 -10.88 -7.28
CA THR A 66 3.30 -12.24 -6.92
C THR A 66 4.27 -12.84 -5.91
N LEU A 67 3.78 -13.17 -4.72
CA LEU A 67 4.58 -13.81 -3.68
C LEU A 67 4.61 -15.33 -3.91
N PRO A 68 5.82 -15.94 -3.93
CA PRO A 68 5.95 -17.38 -4.13
C PRO A 68 5.37 -18.16 -2.95
N VAL A 69 5.09 -19.44 -3.19
CA VAL A 69 4.63 -20.36 -2.14
C VAL A 69 5.84 -20.82 -1.33
N ARG A 70 6.08 -20.19 -0.17
CA ARG A 70 7.12 -20.63 0.75
C ARG A 70 6.55 -21.57 1.80
N VAL A 71 7.34 -22.58 2.14
CA VAL A 71 7.00 -23.59 3.14
C VAL A 71 8.18 -23.85 4.06
N ARG A 72 7.87 -24.29 5.28
CA ARG A 72 8.83 -24.89 6.22
C ARG A 72 8.56 -26.39 6.32
N CYS A 73 9.58 -27.20 6.10
CA CYS A 73 9.47 -28.63 6.30
C CYS A 73 9.54 -28.99 7.79
N MET A 74 8.59 -29.80 8.25
CA MET A 74 8.52 -30.27 9.64
C MET A 74 9.56 -31.36 9.97
N ASP A 75 10.21 -31.93 8.95
CA ASP A 75 11.09 -33.09 9.11
C ASP A 75 12.56 -32.69 9.16
N CYS A 76 12.95 -31.81 8.22
CA CYS A 76 14.32 -31.28 8.19
C CYS A 76 14.41 -29.86 8.74
N GLY A 77 13.30 -29.21 9.10
CA GLY A 77 13.24 -27.84 9.61
C GLY A 77 13.54 -26.74 8.60
N LYS A 78 13.98 -27.09 7.38
CA LYS A 78 14.39 -26.11 6.35
C LYS A 78 13.19 -25.47 5.67
N GLU A 79 13.40 -24.22 5.25
CA GLU A 79 12.47 -23.51 4.38
C GLU A 79 12.81 -23.73 2.91
N GLY A 80 11.79 -23.60 2.06
CA GLY A 80 11.93 -23.68 0.62
C GLY A 80 10.70 -23.15 -0.08
N GLU A 81 10.83 -22.98 -1.39
CA GLU A 81 9.72 -22.64 -2.28
C GLU A 81 9.20 -23.92 -2.94
N ILE A 82 7.88 -23.99 -3.08
CA ILE A 82 7.18 -25.06 -3.78
C ILE A 82 6.30 -24.48 -4.88
N THR A 83 5.90 -25.33 -5.83
CA THR A 83 4.92 -24.96 -6.84
C THR A 83 3.67 -25.83 -6.67
N PRO A 84 2.52 -25.44 -7.24
CA PRO A 84 1.32 -26.29 -7.24
C PRO A 84 1.55 -27.69 -7.84
N HIS A 85 2.57 -27.85 -8.69
CA HIS A 85 2.96 -29.12 -9.32
C HIS A 85 4.00 -29.90 -8.51
N HIS A 86 4.64 -29.28 -7.52
CA HIS A 86 5.73 -29.87 -6.75
C HIS A 86 5.56 -29.56 -5.26
N LEU A 87 4.74 -30.36 -4.58
CA LEU A 87 4.32 -30.17 -3.19
C LEU A 87 5.23 -30.86 -2.16
N GLU A 88 6.48 -31.13 -2.53
CA GLU A 88 7.45 -31.83 -1.67
C GLU A 88 8.59 -30.90 -1.24
N CYS A 89 9.17 -31.17 -0.07
CA CYS A 89 10.32 -30.43 0.41
C CYS A 89 11.49 -30.57 -0.59
N PRO A 90 12.10 -29.47 -1.06
CA PRO A 90 13.22 -29.54 -2.01
C PRO A 90 14.48 -30.18 -1.39
N HIS A 91 14.58 -30.25 -0.06
CA HIS A 91 15.76 -30.73 0.66
C HIS A 91 15.68 -32.21 1.05
N CYS A 92 14.50 -32.70 1.44
CA CYS A 92 14.35 -34.05 1.99
C CYS A 92 13.17 -34.83 1.41
N LYS A 93 12.44 -34.25 0.44
CA LYS A 93 11.29 -34.88 -0.24
C LYS A 93 10.09 -35.21 0.66
N SER A 94 10.11 -34.75 1.92
CA SER A 94 8.96 -34.86 2.81
C SER A 94 7.79 -34.01 2.34
N LEU A 95 6.57 -34.52 2.55
CA LEU A 95 5.31 -33.82 2.34
C LEU A 95 4.80 -33.11 3.60
N ARG A 96 5.47 -33.29 4.76
CA ARG A 96 5.10 -32.61 6.00
C ARG A 96 5.58 -31.17 5.97
N LEU A 97 4.79 -30.31 5.33
CA LEU A 97 5.10 -28.91 5.08
C LEU A 97 4.12 -27.99 5.81
N THR A 98 4.66 -26.93 6.41
CA THR A 98 3.87 -25.81 6.94
C THR A 98 4.00 -24.64 5.98
N LEU A 99 2.88 -24.06 5.58
CA LEU A 99 2.85 -22.90 4.70
C LEU A 99 3.33 -21.65 5.42
N LEU A 100 4.27 -20.93 4.81
CA LEU A 100 4.79 -19.64 5.30
C LEU A 100 4.25 -18.47 4.48
N SER A 101 4.16 -18.62 3.16
CA SER A 101 3.61 -17.61 2.26
C SER A 101 2.89 -18.20 1.06
N GLY A 102 2.20 -17.37 0.31
CA GLY A 102 1.48 -17.72 -0.92
C GLY A 102 -0.05 -17.55 -0.80
N LYS A 103 -0.57 -17.11 0.35
CA LYS A 103 -2.00 -16.83 0.58
C LYS A 103 -2.30 -15.35 0.81
N GLU A 104 -1.33 -14.48 0.61
CA GLU A 104 -1.45 -13.05 0.83
C GLU A 104 -2.34 -12.42 -0.23
N PHE A 105 -3.05 -11.37 0.16
CA PHE A 105 -3.72 -10.46 -0.75
C PHE A 105 -3.93 -9.13 -0.02
N TYR A 106 -3.14 -8.11 -0.34
CA TYR A 106 -3.22 -6.79 0.30
C TYR A 106 -2.68 -5.69 -0.61
N ILE A 107 -3.03 -4.45 -0.29
CA ILE A 107 -2.47 -3.24 -0.92
C ILE A 107 -1.12 -2.97 -0.27
N GLU A 108 -0.06 -2.99 -1.06
CA GLU A 108 1.28 -2.62 -0.61
C GLU A 108 1.47 -1.11 -0.57
N SER A 109 1.03 -0.41 -1.62
CA SER A 109 1.12 1.03 -1.71
C SER A 109 0.02 1.62 -2.57
N LEU A 110 -0.30 2.89 -2.30
CA LEU A 110 -1.26 3.70 -3.02
C LEU A 110 -0.60 5.02 -3.40
N GLU A 111 -0.45 5.29 -4.70
CA GLU A 111 0.05 6.59 -5.17
C GLU A 111 -1.11 7.54 -5.43
N ILE A 112 -1.06 8.70 -4.79
CA ILE A 112 -2.12 9.72 -4.86
C ILE A 112 -1.54 11.09 -5.17
N ASP A 113 -2.31 11.89 -5.90
CA ASP A 113 -2.07 13.32 -6.01
C ASP A 113 -2.91 14.02 -4.93
N VAL A 114 -2.27 14.79 -4.07
CA VAL A 114 -2.97 15.70 -3.15
C VAL A 114 -3.16 17.04 -3.82
N ALA A 115 -4.35 17.62 -3.70
CA ALA A 115 -4.52 19.02 -4.08
C ALA A 115 -3.73 19.86 -3.07
N GLU A 116 -2.63 20.50 -3.51
CA GLU A 116 -1.89 21.44 -2.67
C GLU A 116 -2.84 22.54 -2.20
N ASN A 117 -3.29 22.44 -0.95
CA ASN A 117 -3.87 23.57 -0.27
C ASN A 117 -2.70 24.41 0.23
N THR A 118 -2.38 25.47 -0.49
CA THR A 118 -1.32 26.44 -0.16
C THR A 118 -1.50 26.97 1.26
N SER A 119 -0.93 26.27 2.23
CA SER A 119 -0.78 26.73 3.60
C SER A 119 0.68 26.54 3.98
N LYS A 120 1.52 27.40 3.37
CA LYS A 120 2.70 27.90 4.06
C LYS A 120 2.21 28.56 5.35
N THR A 121 2.13 27.81 6.45
CA THR A 121 2.28 28.41 7.77
C THR A 121 3.76 28.35 8.10
N ALA A 122 4.49 29.35 7.60
CA ALA A 122 5.67 29.81 8.31
C ALA A 122 5.18 30.30 9.69
N GLN A 123 5.15 29.39 10.65
CA GLN A 123 5.00 29.70 12.06
C GLN A 123 6.40 29.66 12.68
N GLU A 124 7.25 30.57 12.22
CA GLU A 124 8.28 31.10 13.10
C GLU A 124 7.55 31.85 14.20
N ALA A 125 7.39 31.17 15.33
CA ALA A 125 6.94 31.79 16.56
C ALA A 125 7.91 32.93 16.88
N ASN A 126 7.43 34.14 16.60
CA ASN A 126 7.97 35.41 17.06
C ASN A 126 7.90 35.40 18.60
N ILE A 127 8.91 34.82 19.26
CA ILE A 127 9.07 34.96 20.70
C ILE A 127 9.67 36.34 20.95
N HIS A 128 8.79 37.21 21.43
CA HIS A 128 9.02 38.41 22.21
C HIS A 128 10.45 38.58 22.77
N GLY A 129 11.03 39.73 22.47
CA GLY A 129 12.21 40.24 23.15
C GLY A 129 12.42 41.73 22.89
N ASN A 130 11.37 42.56 23.02
CA ASN A 130 11.54 44.00 23.07
C ASN A 130 11.29 44.53 24.48
N LYS A 131 12.17 45.47 24.88
CA LYS A 131 12.09 46.46 25.96
C LYS A 131 12.72 46.05 27.28
N ASN A 132 14.03 46.30 27.37
CA ASN A 132 14.52 47.14 28.48
C ASN A 132 15.77 47.95 28.07
N THR A 133 15.56 49.04 27.32
CA THR A 133 16.51 50.14 27.23
C THR A 133 16.00 51.27 28.12
N ALA A 134 16.40 51.25 29.38
CA ALA A 134 16.35 52.44 30.23
C ALA A 134 17.69 53.16 30.09
N SER A 135 17.74 54.10 29.16
CA SER A 135 18.69 55.20 29.19
C SER A 135 18.11 56.29 30.10
N GLY A 136 18.90 56.79 31.05
CA GLY A 136 18.56 58.01 31.76
C GLY A 136 19.25 58.14 33.11
N HIS A 137 20.53 58.50 33.12
CA HIS A 137 21.08 59.42 34.12
C HIS A 137 22.34 60.10 33.56
N GLY A 138 22.20 61.38 33.28
CA GLY A 138 23.25 62.32 32.93
C GLY A 138 22.64 63.72 32.89
N VAL A 139 23.34 64.66 33.53
CA VAL A 139 23.03 66.06 33.90
C VAL A 139 22.09 66.21 35.10
N GLU A 140 22.46 66.85 36.22
CA GLU A 140 23.44 67.93 36.49
C GLU A 140 24.30 67.65 37.74
#